data_AF-A0A8D8PA27-F1
#
_entry.id   AF-A0A8D8PA27-F1
#
_cell.length_a   1.000
_cell.length_b   1.000
_cell.length_c   1.000
_cell.angle_alpha   90.00
_cell.angle_beta   90.00
_cell.angle_gamma   90.00
#
_symmetry.space_group_name_H-M   'P 1'
#
loop_
_entity.id
_entity.type
_entity.pdbx_description
1 polymer ?
#
loop_
_entity_poly.entity_id
_entity_poly.type
_entity_poly.pdbx_seq_one_letter_code
_entity_poly.pdbx_strand_id
1 'polypeptide(L)'
;GLLNIGKFLAALRTIGIRRNDPRIGEMMDNLKKVHKLNNYDNGSPLSQNLNAETFKAVIAPNIVLIARAFRHQFVIPDFQGFTKDIEEVYWKCKSNTDGKVASYIPQLARVNPDYWGVSVCTIDGQRFSIGDSNVPFTLQSCSKPLTYAIALEKLGPKLVHQYVGQEPSGRNFNEL
;
A
#
# COMPACT_ATOMS: atom_id res chain seq x y z
N GLY A 1 30.18 11.07 -11.80
CA GLY A 1 30.02 9.60 -11.83
C GLY A 1 28.66 9.24 -12.37
N LEU A 2 28.48 8.01 -12.85
CA LEU A 2 27.17 7.51 -13.31
C LEU A 2 26.36 6.99 -12.11
N LEU A 3 25.06 7.29 -12.09
CA LEU A 3 24.10 6.85 -11.08
C LEU A 3 23.37 5.58 -11.56
N ASN A 4 23.36 4.55 -10.73
CA ASN A 4 22.67 3.30 -11.04
C ASN A 4 21.19 3.36 -10.63
N ILE A 5 20.27 3.21 -11.59
CA ILE A 5 18.83 3.32 -11.35
C ILE A 5 18.29 2.18 -10.49
N GLY A 6 18.88 0.99 -10.57
CA GLY A 6 18.51 -0.14 -9.73
C GLY A 6 18.72 0.16 -8.25
N LYS A 7 19.86 0.76 -7.89
CA LYS A 7 20.18 1.21 -6.52
C LYS A 7 19.22 2.31 -6.05
N PHE A 8 18.91 3.29 -6.91
CA PHE A 8 17.96 4.36 -6.59
C PHE A 8 16.55 3.81 -6.31
N LEU A 9 16.03 2.92 -7.15
CA LEU A 9 14.72 2.29 -6.96
C LEU A 9 14.69 1.37 -5.74
N ALA A 10 15.81 0.72 -5.41
CA ALA A 10 15.95 -0.04 -4.18
C ALA A 10 15.85 0.86 -2.94
N ALA A 11 16.52 2.03 -2.96
CA ALA A 11 16.44 3.00 -1.88
C ALA A 11 15.04 3.64 -1.73
N LEU A 12 14.33 3.90 -2.84
CA LEU A 12 12.91 4.31 -2.76
C LEU A 12 12.03 3.24 -2.09
N ARG A 13 12.29 1.96 -2.41
CA ARG A 13 11.56 0.83 -1.81
C ARG A 13 11.81 0.72 -0.31
N THR A 14 13.02 0.96 0.19
CA THR A 14 13.31 0.92 1.64
C THR A 14 12.59 2.03 2.41
N ILE A 15 12.29 3.15 1.75
CA ILE A 15 11.50 4.26 2.32
C ILE A 15 9.98 3.99 2.18
N GLY A 16 9.59 2.90 1.50
CA GLY A 16 8.21 2.44 1.37
C GLY A 16 7.51 2.80 0.06
N ILE A 17 8.17 3.52 -0.86
CA ILE A 17 7.58 3.86 -2.16
C ILE A 17 7.75 2.68 -3.12
N ARG A 18 6.63 2.17 -3.63
CA ARG A 18 6.62 1.07 -4.60
C ARG A 18 6.74 1.59 -6.04
N ARG A 19 7.30 0.77 -6.93
CA ARG A 19 7.46 1.10 -8.36
C ARG A 19 6.14 1.37 -9.10
N ASN A 20 5.04 0.85 -8.56
CA ASN A 20 3.69 1.06 -9.09
C ASN A 20 2.92 2.17 -8.36
N ASP A 21 3.61 3.02 -7.59
CA ASP A 21 3.00 4.23 -7.04
C ASP A 21 2.68 5.20 -8.21
N PRO A 22 1.39 5.57 -8.41
CA PRO A 22 1.01 6.45 -9.51
C PRO A 22 1.72 7.80 -9.48
N ARG A 23 2.13 8.29 -8.30
CA ARG A 23 2.76 9.59 -8.11
C ARG A 23 4.22 9.63 -8.57
N ILE A 24 4.80 8.49 -8.96
CA ILE A 24 6.10 8.42 -9.64
C ILE A 24 5.97 7.90 -11.08
N GLY A 25 4.74 7.80 -11.61
CA GLY A 25 4.48 7.26 -12.94
C GLY A 25 5.25 7.98 -14.05
N GLU A 26 5.29 9.31 -14.02
CA GLU A 26 6.01 10.12 -15.00
C GLU A 26 7.53 9.86 -15.00
N MET A 27 8.16 9.78 -13.82
CA MET A 27 9.55 9.36 -13.68
C MET A 27 9.76 7.97 -14.29
N MET A 28 8.88 7.01 -14.00
CA MET A 28 8.98 5.66 -14.55
C MET A 28 8.87 5.64 -16.08
N ASP A 29 8.03 6.49 -16.65
CA ASP A 29 7.90 6.62 -18.11
C ASP A 29 9.10 7.34 -18.74
N ASN A 30 9.65 8.36 -18.07
CA ASN A 30 10.86 9.03 -18.51
C ASN A 30 12.07 8.07 -18.49
N LEU A 31 12.18 7.18 -17.50
CA LEU A 31 13.21 6.13 -17.48
C LEU A 31 13.10 5.22 -18.70
N LYS A 32 11.90 4.83 -19.11
CA LYS A 32 11.68 4.02 -20.32
C LYS A 32 12.05 4.79 -21.59
N LYS A 33 11.70 6.08 -21.68
CA LYS A 33 12.02 6.94 -22.85
C LYS A 33 13.53 7.09 -23.01
N VAL A 34 14.25 7.42 -21.93
CA VAL A 34 15.72 7.55 -21.95
C VAL A 34 16.39 6.24 -22.35
N HIS A 35 15.90 5.11 -21.84
CA HIS A 35 16.44 3.80 -22.21
C HIS A 35 16.31 3.51 -23.70
N LYS A 36 15.14 3.81 -24.29
CA LYS A 36 14.89 3.65 -25.74
C LYS A 36 15.79 4.57 -26.59
N LEU A 37 15.98 5.82 -26.18
CA LEU A 37 16.81 6.79 -26.91
C LEU A 37 18.29 6.41 -26.93
N ASN A 38 18.76 5.69 -25.92
CA ASN A 38 20.16 5.27 -25.81
C ASN A 38 20.47 3.95 -26.54
N ASN A 39 19.56 3.41 -27.37
CA ASN A 39 19.73 2.16 -28.14
C ASN A 39 20.22 0.95 -27.32
N TYR A 40 19.86 0.86 -26.04
CA TYR A 40 20.21 -0.30 -25.21
C TYR A 40 19.24 -1.46 -25.49
N ASP A 41 19.39 -2.14 -26.62
CA ASP A 41 18.53 -3.25 -27.02
C ASP A 41 18.62 -4.48 -26.09
N ASN A 42 19.66 -4.57 -25.25
CA ASN A 42 19.89 -5.71 -24.35
C ASN A 42 19.82 -5.36 -22.84
N GLY A 43 19.27 -4.20 -22.47
CA GLY A 43 19.21 -3.74 -21.08
C GLY A 43 17.80 -3.62 -20.49
N SER A 44 17.71 -3.33 -19.20
CA SER A 44 16.44 -2.94 -18.57
C SER A 44 16.46 -1.44 -18.27
N PRO A 45 15.35 -0.71 -18.50
CA PRO A 45 15.19 0.66 -18.00
C PRO A 45 15.42 0.79 -16.48
N LEU A 46 15.30 -0.32 -15.73
CA LEU A 46 15.43 -0.35 -14.29
C LEU A 46 16.86 -0.60 -13.80
N SER A 47 17.79 -1.00 -14.68
CA SER A 47 19.19 -1.27 -14.35
C SER A 47 20.19 -0.34 -15.06
N GLN A 48 19.69 0.61 -15.85
CA GLN A 48 20.52 1.57 -16.57
C GLN A 48 21.31 2.51 -15.64
N ASN A 49 22.40 3.04 -16.18
CA ASN A 49 23.23 4.03 -15.52
C ASN A 49 23.02 5.40 -16.19
N LEU A 50 22.68 6.43 -15.41
CA LEU A 50 22.45 7.78 -15.92
C LEU A 50 23.50 8.75 -15.42
N ASN A 51 23.87 9.74 -16.24
CA ASN A 51 24.61 10.89 -15.75
C ASN A 51 23.69 11.81 -14.91
N ALA A 52 24.28 12.78 -14.23
CA ALA A 52 23.55 13.65 -13.30
C ALA A 52 22.48 14.51 -14.00
N GLU A 53 22.73 14.98 -15.21
CA GLU A 53 21.80 15.83 -15.96
C GLU A 53 20.57 15.05 -16.41
N THR A 54 20.79 13.88 -17.02
CA THR A 54 19.71 12.98 -17.43
C THR A 54 18.91 12.50 -16.23
N PHE A 55 19.57 12.14 -15.12
CA PHE A 55 18.86 11.74 -13.90
C PHE A 55 17.95 12.85 -13.35
N LYS A 56 18.46 14.10 -13.28
CA LYS A 56 17.66 15.27 -12.86
C LYS A 56 16.43 15.45 -13.74
N ALA A 57 16.59 15.36 -15.07
CA ALA A 57 15.48 15.48 -16.01
C ALA A 57 14.43 14.39 -15.81
N VAL A 58 14.85 13.14 -15.56
CA VAL A 58 13.95 12.01 -15.32
C VAL A 58 13.11 12.21 -14.07
N ILE A 59 13.71 12.62 -12.95
CA ILE A 59 13.00 12.75 -11.66
C ILE A 59 12.25 14.07 -11.49
N ALA A 60 12.51 15.07 -12.34
CA ALA A 60 11.97 16.42 -12.20
C ALA A 60 10.45 16.48 -11.97
N PRO A 61 9.60 15.72 -12.70
CA PRO A 61 8.15 15.77 -12.48
C PRO A 61 7.70 15.32 -11.10
N ASN A 62 8.50 14.47 -10.43
CA ASN A 62 8.15 13.85 -9.15
C ASN A 62 9.11 14.27 -8.02
N ILE A 63 9.90 15.33 -8.23
CA ILE A 63 11.00 15.72 -7.34
C ILE A 63 10.52 16.07 -5.92
N VAL A 64 9.34 16.66 -5.76
CA VAL A 64 8.81 17.04 -4.44
C VAL A 64 8.58 15.79 -3.58
N LEU A 65 7.94 14.75 -4.14
CA LEU A 65 7.70 13.49 -3.42
C LEU A 65 9.01 12.76 -3.12
N ILE A 66 9.89 12.65 -4.13
CA ILE A 66 11.18 11.97 -4.01
C ILE A 66 12.05 12.67 -2.95
N ALA A 67 12.12 14.01 -2.98
CA ALA A 67 12.88 14.78 -2.00
C ALA A 67 12.32 14.61 -0.59
N ARG A 68 10.99 14.65 -0.40
CA ARG A 68 10.37 14.37 0.91
C ARG A 68 10.74 12.97 1.42
N ALA A 69 10.67 11.96 0.55
CA ALA A 69 11.03 10.58 0.90
C ALA A 69 12.48 10.49 1.40
N PHE A 70 13.44 10.98 0.61
CA PHE A 70 14.87 10.90 0.95
C PHE A 70 15.31 11.84 2.09
N ARG A 71 14.50 12.87 2.42
CA ARG A 71 14.73 13.74 3.58
C ARG A 71 14.04 13.23 4.85
N HIS A 72 13.48 12.03 4.83
CA HIS A 72 12.76 11.45 5.98
C HIS A 72 11.56 12.31 6.43
N GLN A 73 10.88 12.97 5.49
CA GLN A 73 9.72 13.84 5.74
C GLN A 73 8.37 13.16 5.48
N PHE A 74 8.36 11.83 5.53
CA PHE A 74 7.12 11.05 5.60
C PHE A 74 6.72 10.82 7.04
N VAL A 75 5.44 10.51 7.25
CA VAL A 75 4.82 10.26 8.55
C VAL A 75 5.53 9.15 9.34
N ILE A 76 6.15 8.19 8.66
CA ILE A 76 7.07 7.22 9.26
C ILE A 76 8.47 7.42 8.66
N PRO A 77 9.36 8.19 9.33
CA PRO A 77 10.72 8.48 8.86
C PRO A 77 11.61 7.23 8.69
N ASP A 78 11.57 6.33 9.68
CA ASP A 78 12.26 5.02 9.66
C ASP A 78 11.28 3.92 9.29
N PHE A 79 10.93 3.86 8.00
CA PHE A 79 10.00 2.86 7.51
C PHE A 79 10.57 1.44 7.60
N GLN A 80 11.90 1.28 7.47
CA GLN A 80 12.53 -0.03 7.53
C GLN A 80 12.44 -0.63 8.94
N GLY A 81 12.78 0.15 9.98
CA GLY A 81 12.60 -0.24 11.37
C GLY A 81 11.13 -0.60 11.65
N PHE A 82 10.20 0.27 11.26
CA PHE A 82 8.77 0.00 11.40
C PHE A 82 8.33 -1.31 10.74
N THR A 83 8.78 -1.60 9.52
CA THR A 83 8.39 -2.85 8.84
C THR A 83 8.97 -4.10 9.50
N LYS A 84 10.12 -3.98 10.18
CA LYS A 84 10.68 -5.07 10.98
C LYS A 84 9.78 -5.38 12.17
N ASP A 85 9.28 -4.36 12.86
CA ASP A 85 8.34 -4.56 13.97
C ASP A 85 7.04 -5.21 13.50
N ILE A 86 6.52 -4.80 12.33
CA ILE A 86 5.35 -5.43 11.70
C ILE A 86 5.62 -6.90 11.35
N GLU A 87 6.81 -7.22 10.87
CA GLU A 87 7.22 -8.61 10.60
C GLU A 87 7.27 -9.45 11.88
N GLU A 88 7.81 -8.92 12.98
CA GLU A 88 7.81 -9.60 14.29
C GLU A 88 6.39 -9.87 14.78
N VAL A 89 5.48 -8.89 14.68
CA VAL A 89 4.05 -9.06 15.00
C VAL A 89 3.41 -10.11 14.10
N TYR A 90 3.69 -10.07 12.79
CA TYR A 90 3.15 -11.03 11.83
C TYR A 90 3.52 -12.46 12.21
N TRP A 91 4.79 -12.74 12.52
CA TRP A 91 5.24 -14.09 12.88
C TRP A 91 4.70 -14.55 14.23
N LYS A 92 4.61 -13.65 15.22
CA LYS A 92 4.01 -13.94 16.53
C LYS A 92 2.52 -14.28 16.41
N CYS A 93 1.77 -13.58 15.56
CA CYS A 93 0.35 -13.85 15.36
C CYS A 93 0.12 -15.09 14.48
N LYS A 94 0.99 -15.36 13.50
CA LYS A 94 0.86 -16.50 12.59
C LYS A 94 0.84 -17.86 13.31
N SER A 95 1.50 -17.98 14.46
CA SER A 95 1.48 -19.22 15.25
C SER A 95 0.13 -19.52 15.91
N ASN A 96 -0.80 -18.57 15.93
CA ASN A 96 -2.15 -18.81 16.42
C ASN A 96 -3.00 -19.45 15.30
N THR A 97 -3.34 -20.72 15.49
CA THR A 97 -4.18 -21.50 14.57
C THR A 97 -5.58 -21.76 15.11
N ASP A 98 -5.99 -21.04 16.16
CA ASP A 98 -7.32 -21.17 16.75
C ASP A 98 -8.41 -20.55 15.88
N GLY A 99 -9.67 -20.90 16.16
CA GLY A 99 -10.84 -20.37 15.47
C GLY A 99 -11.43 -21.36 14.46
N LYS A 100 -12.47 -20.90 13.74
CA LYS A 100 -13.15 -21.69 12.69
C LYS A 100 -13.48 -20.79 11.52
N VAL A 101 -13.24 -21.30 10.31
CA VAL A 101 -13.68 -20.64 9.08
C VAL A 101 -15.20 -20.52 9.08
N ALA A 102 -15.71 -19.35 8.70
CA ALA A 102 -17.14 -19.11 8.57
C ALA A 102 -17.75 -20.07 7.53
N SER A 103 -18.75 -20.85 7.94
CA SER A 103 -19.34 -21.91 7.11
C SER A 103 -20.80 -21.68 6.71
N TYR A 104 -21.42 -20.58 7.16
CA TYR A 104 -22.82 -20.26 6.86
C TYR A 104 -23.05 -19.86 5.39
N ILE A 105 -21.99 -19.50 4.65
CA ILE A 105 -22.00 -19.28 3.20
C ILE A 105 -21.03 -20.30 2.57
N PRO A 106 -21.45 -21.12 1.58
CA PRO A 106 -20.61 -22.16 0.99
C PRO A 106 -19.27 -21.68 0.44
N GLN A 107 -19.21 -20.45 -0.09
CA GLN A 107 -18.00 -19.84 -0.63
C GLN A 107 -16.97 -19.51 0.46
N LEU A 108 -17.44 -19.14 1.67
CA LEU A 108 -16.54 -18.86 2.80
C LEU A 108 -15.95 -20.16 3.38
N ALA A 109 -16.74 -21.24 3.39
CA ALA A 109 -16.31 -22.55 3.90
C ALA A 109 -15.13 -23.15 3.11
N ARG A 110 -14.87 -22.68 1.89
CA ARG A 110 -13.80 -23.16 0.99
C ARG A 110 -12.46 -22.42 1.19
N VAL A 111 -12.43 -21.39 2.03
CA VAL A 111 -11.21 -20.61 2.27
C VAL A 111 -10.22 -21.45 3.09
N ASN A 112 -8.94 -21.43 2.70
CA ASN A 112 -7.88 -22.11 3.43
C ASN A 112 -7.70 -21.44 4.82
N PRO A 113 -7.84 -22.17 5.94
CA PRO A 113 -7.63 -21.62 7.28
C PRO A 113 -6.20 -21.14 7.53
N ASP A 114 -5.22 -21.63 6.76
CA ASP A 114 -3.81 -21.27 6.93
C ASP A 114 -3.43 -19.94 6.25
N TYR A 115 -4.35 -19.32 5.50
CA TYR A 115 -4.09 -18.02 4.88
C TYR A 115 -3.96 -16.92 5.93
N TRP A 116 -2.81 -16.25 5.93
CA TRP A 116 -2.51 -15.15 6.84
C TRP A 116 -1.72 -14.07 6.11
N GLY A 117 -2.29 -12.88 6.01
CA GLY A 117 -1.72 -11.77 5.27
C GLY A 117 -1.88 -10.45 6.01
N VAL A 118 -0.82 -9.64 6.01
CA VAL A 118 -0.81 -8.29 6.57
C VAL A 118 -0.37 -7.31 5.49
N SER A 119 -1.05 -6.17 5.40
CA SER A 119 -0.67 -5.06 4.52
C SER A 119 -0.86 -3.73 5.21
N VAL A 120 0.13 -2.84 5.02
CA VAL A 120 0.15 -1.49 5.59
C VAL A 120 0.32 -0.49 4.45
N CYS A 121 -0.43 0.61 4.53
CA CYS A 121 -0.29 1.78 3.66
C CYS A 121 -0.41 3.04 4.51
N THR A 122 0.64 3.87 4.54
CA THR A 122 0.61 5.14 5.27
C THR A 122 -0.09 6.24 4.46
N ILE A 123 -0.42 7.37 5.11
CA ILE A 123 -0.99 8.54 4.43
C ILE A 123 -0.04 9.14 3.38
N ASP A 124 1.28 8.93 3.53
CA ASP A 124 2.28 9.34 2.54
C ASP A 124 2.47 8.30 1.43
N GLY A 125 1.73 7.18 1.46
CA GLY A 125 1.77 6.11 0.48
C GLY A 125 2.94 5.12 0.67
N GLN A 126 3.58 5.09 1.84
CA GLN A 126 4.56 4.06 2.17
C GLN A 126 3.84 2.73 2.36
N ARG A 127 4.33 1.65 1.72
CA ARG A 127 3.61 0.37 1.65
C ARG A 127 4.48 -0.83 1.97
N PHE A 128 3.97 -1.69 2.86
CA PHE A 128 4.56 -2.98 3.23
C PHE A 128 3.50 -4.07 3.22
N SER A 129 3.86 -5.27 2.79
CA SER A 129 2.96 -6.43 2.76
C SER A 129 3.76 -7.69 3.05
N ILE A 130 3.19 -8.62 3.81
CA ILE A 130 3.79 -9.91 4.18
C ILE A 130 2.69 -10.98 4.23
N GLY A 131 3.04 -12.22 3.91
CA GLY A 131 2.12 -13.37 3.87
C GLY A 131 1.20 -13.36 2.65
N ASP A 132 -0.01 -13.92 2.83
CA ASP A 132 -1.01 -14.13 1.77
C ASP A 132 -1.77 -12.85 1.37
N SER A 133 -1.09 -11.70 1.37
CA SER A 133 -1.70 -10.37 1.19
C SER A 133 -2.31 -10.13 -0.19
N ASN A 134 -2.02 -10.98 -1.17
CA ASN A 134 -2.55 -10.88 -2.53
C ASN A 134 -3.67 -11.89 -2.80
N VAL A 135 -4.05 -12.72 -1.82
CA VAL A 135 -5.18 -13.64 -1.94
C VAL A 135 -6.48 -12.82 -1.84
N PRO A 136 -7.31 -12.78 -2.90
CA PRO A 136 -8.55 -12.01 -2.86
C PRO A 136 -9.58 -12.68 -1.94
N PHE A 137 -10.32 -11.85 -1.19
CA PHE A 137 -11.44 -12.28 -0.36
C PHE A 137 -12.55 -11.22 -0.37
N THR A 138 -13.75 -11.59 0.04
CA THR A 138 -14.91 -10.69 0.10
C THR A 138 -14.80 -9.73 1.30
N LEU A 139 -15.12 -8.44 1.12
CA LEU A 139 -15.04 -7.44 2.20
C LEU A 139 -15.97 -7.72 3.40
N GLN A 140 -17.11 -8.39 3.19
CA GLN A 140 -18.11 -8.65 4.25
C GLN A 140 -18.45 -7.38 5.04
N SER A 141 -18.56 -7.46 6.36
CA SER A 141 -18.87 -6.29 7.22
C SER A 141 -17.84 -5.15 7.14
N CYS A 142 -16.63 -5.39 6.65
CA CYS A 142 -15.64 -4.32 6.44
C CYS A 142 -16.07 -3.30 5.36
N SER A 143 -17.09 -3.60 4.54
CA SER A 143 -17.65 -2.63 3.58
C SER A 143 -18.52 -1.56 4.24
N LYS A 144 -19.09 -1.81 5.42
CA LYS A 144 -20.09 -0.93 6.05
C LYS A 144 -19.57 0.50 6.30
N PRO A 145 -18.35 0.72 6.85
CA PRO A 145 -17.83 2.07 7.03
C PRO A 145 -17.63 2.82 5.71
N LEU A 146 -17.23 2.10 4.63
CA LEU A 146 -17.06 2.70 3.30
C LEU A 146 -18.41 3.14 2.72
N THR A 147 -19.43 2.28 2.80
CA THR A 147 -20.79 2.62 2.37
C THR A 147 -21.36 3.79 3.16
N TYR A 148 -21.12 3.82 4.48
CA TYR A 148 -21.53 4.94 5.33
C TYR A 148 -20.84 6.24 4.94
N ALA A 149 -19.53 6.24 4.70
CA ALA A 149 -18.80 7.42 4.23
C ALA A 149 -19.34 7.96 2.90
N ILE A 150 -19.63 7.08 1.94
CA ILE A 150 -20.24 7.46 0.65
C ILE A 150 -21.64 8.07 0.85
N ALA A 151 -22.45 7.51 1.74
CA ALA A 151 -23.77 8.05 2.05
C ALA A 151 -23.67 9.44 2.69
N LEU A 152 -22.75 9.64 3.64
CA LEU A 152 -22.48 10.94 4.24
C LEU A 152 -22.03 11.97 3.21
N GLU A 153 -21.12 11.60 2.31
CA GLU A 153 -20.62 12.49 1.26
C GLU A 153 -21.75 12.94 0.32
N LYS A 154 -22.64 12.01 -0.06
CA LYS A 154 -23.72 12.29 -1.03
C LYS A 154 -24.94 13.00 -0.44
N LEU A 155 -25.31 12.68 0.80
CA LEU A 155 -26.59 13.07 1.39
C LEU A 155 -26.44 13.99 2.61
N GLY A 156 -25.22 14.13 3.12
CA GLY A 156 -24.93 14.88 4.33
C GLY A 156 -25.36 14.15 5.61
N PRO A 157 -24.73 14.50 6.75
CA PRO A 157 -24.97 13.83 8.03
C PRO A 157 -26.40 14.00 8.53
N LYS A 158 -27.02 15.17 8.30
CA LYS A 158 -28.38 15.47 8.80
C LYS A 158 -29.42 14.50 8.25
N LEU A 159 -29.35 14.16 6.95
CA LEU A 159 -30.31 13.25 6.33
C LEU A 159 -29.99 11.80 6.70
N VAL A 160 -28.74 11.38 6.59
CA VAL A 160 -28.32 10.00 6.91
C VAL A 160 -28.72 9.62 8.34
N HIS A 161 -28.53 10.52 9.30
CA HIS A 161 -28.84 10.26 10.71
C HIS A 161 -30.31 10.37 11.10
N GLN A 162 -31.21 10.61 10.14
CA GLN A 162 -32.63 10.34 10.34
C GLN A 162 -32.94 8.83 10.24
N TYR A 163 -32.05 8.05 9.62
CA TYR A 163 -32.25 6.61 9.35
C TYR A 163 -31.30 5.70 10.14
N VAL A 164 -30.14 6.20 10.55
CA VAL A 164 -29.15 5.41 11.30
C VAL A 164 -28.60 6.18 12.50
N GLY A 165 -28.57 5.51 13.65
CA GLY A 165 -28.00 6.05 14.89
C GLY A 165 -26.48 6.25 14.83
N GLN A 166 -25.96 6.98 15.81
CA GLN A 166 -24.51 7.27 15.95
C GLN A 166 -23.89 6.56 17.15
N GLU A 167 -24.72 6.05 18.07
CA GLU A 167 -24.27 5.44 19.31
C GLU A 167 -24.16 3.92 19.15
N PRO A 168 -23.19 3.29 19.84
CA PRO A 168 -23.13 1.84 19.91
C PRO A 168 -24.34 1.30 20.68
N SER A 169 -24.82 0.12 20.31
CA SER A 169 -25.95 -0.56 20.98
C SER A 169 -25.67 -0.99 22.43
N GLY A 170 -24.39 -1.02 22.84
CA GLY A 170 -23.98 -1.56 24.14
C GLY A 170 -23.98 -3.10 24.19
N ARG A 171 -23.35 -3.67 25.22
CA ARG A 171 -23.11 -5.14 25.31
C ARG A 171 -24.37 -6.00 25.46
N ASN A 172 -25.48 -5.43 25.92
CA ASN A 172 -26.69 -6.17 26.31
C ASN A 172 -27.75 -6.28 25.20
N PHE A 173 -27.49 -5.78 23.99
CA PHE A 173 -28.53 -5.55 22.97
C PHE A 173 -28.22 -6.15 21.58
N ASN A 174 -27.39 -7.19 21.50
CA ASN A 174 -27.06 -7.85 20.22
C ASN A 174 -28.22 -8.65 19.57
N GLU A 175 -29.45 -8.52 20.05
CA GLU A 175 -30.65 -9.27 19.57
C GLU A 175 -31.89 -8.40 19.30
N LEU A 176 -31.77 -7.06 19.22
CA LEU A 176 -32.87 -6.18 18.80
C LEU A 176 -33.17 -6.25 17.30
#